data_AF-A0A645FT54-F1
#
_entry.id   AF-A0A645FT54-F1
#
_cell.length_a   1.000
_cell.length_b   1.000
_cell.length_c   1.000
_cell.angle_alpha   90.00
_cell.angle_beta   90.00
_cell.angle_gamma   90.00
#
_symmetry.space_group_name_H-M   'P 1'
#
loop_
_entity.id
_entity.type
_entity.pdbx_description
1 polymer ?
#
loop_
_entity_poly.entity_id
_entity_poly.type
_entity_poly.pdbx_seq_one_letter_code
_entity_poly.pdbx_strand_id
1 'polypeptide(L)'
;MDSNNKHIVKEGYKLSNPNYGEAVWQKLVQPSKNIQMVFAGHIAIPNDPKGHIAFRVDENAGGKKVNQMVFNAQALGGGWHGNGGDGWLRILEFLPDGKTVKVKTFSPLFAISPTTQKYAWRTEPYDEFTFELD
;
A
#
# COMPACT_ATOMS: atom_id res chain seq x y z
N MET A 1 -7.00 -4.61 2.12
CA MET A 1 -7.20 -5.41 0.88
C MET A 1 -6.23 -6.56 0.91
N ASP A 2 -6.50 -7.64 0.18
CA ASP A 2 -5.53 -8.71 -0.08
C ASP A 2 -4.62 -8.36 -1.28
N SER A 3 -3.63 -9.22 -1.56
CA SER A 3 -2.69 -9.05 -2.69
C SER A 3 -3.34 -9.22 -4.07
N ASN A 4 -4.62 -9.61 -4.12
CA ASN A 4 -5.43 -9.66 -5.35
C ASN A 4 -6.29 -8.40 -5.51
N ASN A 5 -6.00 -7.33 -4.76
CA ASN A 5 -6.76 -6.08 -4.74
C ASN A 5 -8.21 -6.24 -4.29
N LYS A 6 -8.56 -7.26 -3.50
CA LYS A 6 -9.92 -7.45 -2.97
C LYS A 6 -10.03 -6.95 -1.54
N HIS A 7 -11.17 -6.39 -1.16
CA HIS A 7 -11.43 -6.08 0.25
C HIS A 7 -11.46 -7.38 1.06
N ILE A 8 -10.79 -7.37 2.21
CA ILE A 8 -10.75 -8.53 3.09
C ILE A 8 -12.09 -8.58 3.84
N VAL A 9 -12.85 -9.65 3.61
CA VAL A 9 -14.16 -9.89 4.25
C VAL A 9 -13.98 -10.41 5.67
N LYS A 10 -13.00 -11.30 5.89
CA LYS A 10 -12.71 -11.93 7.17
C LYS A 10 -11.27 -12.39 7.28
N GLU A 11 -10.81 -12.56 8.52
CA GLU A 11 -9.52 -13.17 8.84
C GLU A 11 -9.65 -14.12 10.05
N GLY A 12 -8.60 -14.88 10.33
CA GLY A 12 -8.58 -15.90 11.39
C GLY A 12 -8.47 -15.37 12.83
N TYR A 13 -8.72 -14.08 13.07
CA TYR A 13 -8.60 -13.49 14.41
C TYR A 13 -9.80 -13.83 15.29
N LYS A 14 -9.54 -14.16 16.56
CA LYS A 14 -10.57 -14.43 17.59
C LYS A 14 -11.15 -13.12 18.15
N LEU A 15 -11.60 -12.23 17.27
CA LEU A 15 -12.23 -10.97 17.63
C LEU A 15 -13.74 -11.07 17.45
N SER A 16 -14.52 -10.48 18.37
CA SER A 16 -15.96 -10.33 18.21
C SER A 16 -16.27 -9.11 17.34
N ASN A 17 -16.99 -9.32 16.24
CA ASN A 17 -17.45 -8.27 15.31
C ASN A 17 -16.37 -7.25 14.84
N PRO A 18 -15.18 -7.70 14.38
CA PRO A 18 -14.16 -6.80 13.87
C PRO A 18 -14.60 -6.13 12.56
N ASN A 19 -14.06 -4.93 12.29
CA ASN A 19 -14.17 -4.30 10.99
C ASN A 19 -12.95 -4.65 10.14
N TYR A 20 -13.05 -5.71 9.33
CA TYR A 20 -12.06 -6.01 8.30
C TYR A 20 -12.13 -5.01 7.14
N GLY A 21 -11.23 -5.16 6.17
CA GLY A 21 -11.10 -4.23 5.04
C GLY A 21 -12.42 -3.91 4.33
N GLU A 22 -13.28 -4.90 4.13
CA GLU A 22 -14.61 -4.69 3.53
C GLU A 22 -15.53 -3.89 4.46
N ALA A 23 -15.57 -4.22 5.76
CA ALA A 23 -16.42 -3.51 6.69
C ALA A 23 -15.99 -2.03 6.87
N VAL A 24 -14.68 -1.75 6.86
CA VAL A 24 -14.16 -0.38 6.85
C VAL A 24 -14.59 0.35 5.58
N TRP A 25 -14.50 -0.31 4.42
CA TRP A 25 -14.99 0.25 3.16
C TRP A 25 -16.48 0.59 3.24
N GLN A 26 -17.32 -0.39 3.56
CA GLN A 26 -18.78 -0.24 3.54
C GLN A 26 -19.32 0.73 4.60
N LYS A 27 -18.70 0.78 5.80
CA LYS A 27 -19.24 1.57 6.92
C LYS A 27 -18.67 2.98 7.02
N LEU A 28 -17.48 3.23 6.47
CA LEU A 28 -16.77 4.50 6.62
C LEU A 28 -16.38 5.13 5.29
N VAL A 29 -15.68 4.39 4.43
CA VAL A 29 -15.04 4.98 3.25
C VAL A 29 -16.06 5.23 2.13
N GLN A 30 -16.84 4.21 1.77
CA GLN A 30 -17.83 4.32 0.71
C GLN A 30 -18.92 5.35 1.05
N PRO A 31 -19.48 5.43 2.28
CA PRO A 31 -20.49 6.45 2.59
C PRO A 31 -19.95 7.88 2.70
N SER A 32 -18.62 8.05 2.81
CA SER A 32 -18.00 9.37 2.89
C SER A 32 -18.15 10.15 1.58
N LYS A 33 -18.20 11.48 1.68
CA LYS A 33 -18.21 12.39 0.53
C LYS A 33 -16.87 13.11 0.33
N ASN A 34 -15.88 12.86 1.19
CA ASN A 34 -14.62 13.62 1.21
C ASN A 34 -13.36 12.74 1.23
N ILE A 35 -13.45 11.46 1.61
CA ILE A 35 -12.29 10.55 1.57
C ILE A 35 -11.96 10.20 0.11
N GLN A 36 -10.72 10.44 -0.29
CA GLN A 36 -10.19 10.13 -1.63
C GLN A 36 -8.99 9.19 -1.62
N MET A 37 -8.52 8.83 -0.42
CA MET A 37 -7.38 7.94 -0.29
C MET A 37 -7.47 7.11 1.00
N VAL A 38 -7.09 5.84 0.91
CA VAL A 38 -6.88 4.95 2.06
C VAL A 38 -5.50 4.32 1.91
N PHE A 39 -4.66 4.43 2.93
CA PHE A 39 -3.35 3.77 2.97
C PHE A 39 -3.32 2.78 4.13
N ALA A 40 -2.89 1.55 3.87
CA ALA A 40 -2.88 0.45 4.85
C ALA A 40 -1.64 -0.45 4.70
N GLY A 41 -1.48 -1.39 5.63
CA GLY A 41 -0.43 -2.41 5.61
C GLY A 41 -1.01 -3.81 5.80
N HIS A 42 -0.47 -4.56 6.78
CA HIS A 42 -0.97 -5.84 7.30
C HIS A 42 -0.68 -7.09 6.46
N ILE A 43 -0.95 -7.07 5.15
CA ILE A 43 -0.72 -8.26 4.31
C ILE A 43 0.78 -8.47 4.05
N ALA A 44 1.23 -9.72 4.07
CA ALA A 44 2.60 -10.09 3.69
C ALA A 44 2.69 -11.58 3.36
N ILE A 45 3.52 -11.92 2.36
CA ILE A 45 3.88 -13.29 1.97
C ILE A 45 5.41 -13.37 1.93
N PRO A 46 6.09 -14.24 2.72
CA PRO A 46 7.54 -14.26 2.80
C PRO A 46 8.25 -14.20 1.45
N ASN A 47 9.11 -13.20 1.28
CA ASN A 47 9.93 -12.98 0.08
C ASN A 47 9.16 -12.82 -1.25
N ASP A 48 7.86 -12.53 -1.23
CA ASP A 48 7.08 -12.20 -2.42
C ASP A 48 6.68 -10.71 -2.40
N PRO A 49 7.31 -9.85 -3.22
CA PRO A 49 6.98 -8.43 -3.26
C PRO A 49 5.51 -8.11 -3.58
N LYS A 50 4.82 -8.95 -4.36
CA LYS A 50 3.41 -8.72 -4.73
C LYS A 50 2.44 -9.14 -3.61
N GLY A 51 2.86 -10.06 -2.73
CA GLY A 51 2.10 -10.45 -1.55
C GLY A 51 1.97 -9.36 -0.47
N HIS A 52 2.64 -8.22 -0.64
CA HIS A 52 2.82 -7.15 0.35
C HIS A 52 2.16 -5.84 -0.08
N ILE A 53 1.61 -5.81 -1.29
CA ILE A 53 1.08 -4.62 -1.92
C ILE A 53 -0.29 -4.88 -2.50
N ALA A 54 -1.10 -3.83 -2.57
CA ALA A 54 -2.35 -3.82 -3.30
C ALA A 54 -2.65 -2.39 -3.71
N PHE A 55 -3.30 -2.22 -4.86
CA PHE A 55 -3.79 -0.93 -5.29
C PHE A 55 -5.09 -1.10 -6.07
N ARG A 56 -6.10 -0.30 -5.73
CA ARG A 56 -7.34 -0.19 -6.49
C ARG A 56 -7.96 1.19 -6.33
N VAL A 57 -8.86 1.50 -7.24
CA VAL A 57 -9.69 2.69 -7.18
C VAL A 57 -11.14 2.27 -7.18
N ASP A 58 -11.91 2.80 -6.25
CA ASP A 58 -13.37 2.67 -6.18
C ASP A 58 -13.99 4.07 -6.04
N GLU A 59 -15.31 4.19 -6.15
CA GLU A 59 -16.02 5.46 -5.98
C GLU A 59 -16.75 5.50 -4.64
N ASN A 60 -16.72 6.66 -3.96
CA ASN A 60 -17.51 6.90 -2.75
C ASN A 60 -18.88 7.51 -3.06
N ALA A 61 -19.73 7.68 -2.04
CA ALA A 61 -21.08 8.23 -2.16
C ALA A 61 -21.11 9.72 -2.58
N GLY A 62 -19.96 10.39 -2.58
CA GLY A 62 -19.78 11.73 -3.14
C GLY A 62 -19.38 11.76 -4.61
N GLY A 63 -19.28 10.60 -5.28
CA GLY A 63 -18.81 10.51 -6.66
C GLY A 63 -17.30 10.72 -6.83
N LYS A 64 -16.54 10.67 -5.73
CA LYS A 64 -15.08 10.84 -5.75
C LYS A 64 -14.38 9.49 -5.84
N LYS A 65 -13.31 9.43 -6.63
CA LYS A 65 -12.33 8.36 -6.67
C LYS A 65 -11.66 8.21 -5.30
N VAL A 66 -11.61 6.98 -4.82
CA VAL A 66 -10.89 6.59 -3.62
C VAL A 66 -9.73 5.69 -3.99
N ASN A 67 -8.53 6.24 -3.97
CA ASN A 67 -7.29 5.52 -4.21
C ASN A 67 -6.92 4.72 -2.96
N GLN A 68 -7.07 3.41 -3.02
CA GLN A 68 -6.78 2.51 -1.91
C GLN A 68 -5.46 1.83 -2.16
N MET A 69 -4.52 1.94 -1.22
CA MET A 69 -3.18 1.39 -1.31
C MET A 69 -2.86 0.56 -0.08
N VAL A 70 -2.24 -0.60 -0.31
CA VAL A 70 -1.57 -1.39 0.72
C VAL A 70 -0.09 -1.42 0.41
N PHE A 71 0.74 -1.21 1.42
CA PHE A 71 2.17 -1.44 1.38
C PHE A 71 2.65 -1.94 2.74
N ASN A 72 3.30 -3.10 2.76
CA ASN A 72 3.85 -3.67 3.98
C ASN A 72 5.05 -4.55 3.66
N ALA A 73 6.27 -4.02 3.64
CA ALA A 73 7.46 -4.79 3.24
C ALA A 73 8.02 -5.75 4.31
N GLN A 74 7.37 -5.91 5.48
CA GLN A 74 7.98 -6.50 6.68
C GLN A 74 8.63 -7.88 6.53
N ALA A 75 8.17 -8.69 5.56
CA ALA A 75 8.65 -10.07 5.34
C ALA A 75 9.46 -10.24 4.04
N LEU A 76 9.93 -9.13 3.45
CA LEU A 76 10.96 -9.16 2.41
C LEU A 76 12.35 -9.26 3.06
N GLY A 77 13.36 -9.66 2.29
CA GLY A 77 14.74 -9.74 2.80
C GLY A 77 14.98 -10.89 3.78
N GLY A 78 14.41 -12.07 3.52
CA GLY A 78 14.62 -13.27 4.33
C GLY A 78 13.38 -13.77 5.10
N GLY A 79 12.18 -13.35 4.70
CA GLY A 79 10.92 -13.79 5.32
C GLY A 79 10.65 -13.16 6.68
N TRP A 80 9.82 -13.81 7.51
CA TRP A 80 9.33 -13.27 8.79
C TRP A 80 10.42 -12.96 9.83
N HIS A 81 11.58 -13.57 9.69
CA HIS A 81 12.72 -13.44 10.61
C HIS A 81 13.99 -12.97 9.89
N GLY A 82 13.83 -12.39 8.70
CA GLY A 82 14.93 -11.83 7.91
C GLY A 82 15.30 -10.40 8.32
N ASN A 83 15.78 -9.62 7.36
CA ASN A 83 16.24 -8.23 7.52
C ASN A 83 15.11 -7.21 7.76
N GLY A 84 13.90 -7.65 8.12
CA GLY A 84 12.76 -6.75 8.38
C GLY A 84 12.32 -5.96 7.15
N GLY A 85 12.39 -6.56 5.95
CA GLY A 85 11.93 -5.92 4.72
C GLY A 85 12.98 -5.11 3.97
N ASP A 86 14.28 -5.34 4.22
CA ASP A 86 15.40 -4.63 3.58
C ASP A 86 15.26 -3.09 3.58
N GLY A 87 14.56 -2.55 4.57
CA GLY A 87 14.29 -1.12 4.70
C GLY A 87 13.38 -0.53 3.62
N TRP A 88 12.64 -1.32 2.84
CA TRP A 88 11.78 -0.75 1.78
C TRP A 88 10.73 0.22 2.34
N LEU A 89 10.72 1.42 1.78
CA LEU A 89 9.79 2.52 2.04
C LEU A 89 8.97 2.83 0.80
N ARG A 90 7.72 3.23 1.01
CA ARG A 90 6.80 3.71 -0.01
C ARG A 90 6.65 5.22 0.15
N ILE A 91 7.16 5.97 -0.82
CA ILE A 91 7.17 7.43 -0.84
C ILE A 91 5.99 7.90 -1.68
N LEU A 92 5.20 8.81 -1.11
CA LEU A 92 4.10 9.48 -1.80
C LEU A 92 4.41 10.98 -1.86
N GLU A 93 4.52 11.49 -3.08
CA GLU A 93 4.79 12.91 -3.35
C GLU A 93 3.52 13.55 -3.92
N PHE A 94 2.92 14.48 -3.16
CA PHE A 94 1.76 15.24 -3.56
C PHE A 94 2.24 16.49 -4.32
N LEU A 95 1.88 16.58 -5.59
CA LEU A 95 2.36 17.67 -6.44
C LEU A 95 1.61 18.99 -6.17
N PRO A 96 2.22 20.14 -6.52
CA PRO A 96 1.60 21.45 -6.32
C PRO A 96 0.28 21.68 -7.10
N ASP A 97 -0.07 20.82 -8.05
CA ASP A 97 -1.35 20.89 -8.77
C ASP A 97 -2.57 20.50 -7.91
N GLY A 98 -2.33 19.99 -6.71
CA GLY A 98 -3.35 19.60 -5.74
C GLY A 98 -4.10 18.30 -6.09
N LYS A 99 -3.66 17.58 -7.13
CA LYS A 99 -4.33 16.38 -7.64
C LYS A 99 -3.39 15.20 -7.78
N THR A 100 -2.21 15.44 -8.33
CA THR A 100 -1.31 14.37 -8.74
C THR A 100 -0.50 13.86 -7.55
N VAL A 101 -0.50 12.54 -7.35
CA VAL A 101 0.33 11.86 -6.35
C VAL A 101 1.27 10.91 -7.08
N LYS A 102 2.58 11.14 -6.93
CA LYS A 102 3.60 10.19 -7.41
C LYS A 102 3.93 9.20 -6.32
N VAL A 103 4.12 7.95 -6.74
CA VAL A 103 4.44 6.83 -5.88
C VAL A 103 5.80 6.30 -6.27
N LYS A 104 6.70 6.15 -5.30
CA LYS A 104 8.02 5.52 -5.49
C LYS A 104 8.33 4.57 -4.35
N THR A 105 9.12 3.53 -4.64
CA THR A 105 9.57 2.57 -3.63
C THR A 105 11.10 2.60 -3.51
N PHE A 106 11.59 2.87 -2.31
CA PHE A 106 12.99 3.19 -2.02
C PHE A 106 13.50 2.42 -0.80
N SER A 107 14.78 2.04 -0.77
CA SER A 107 15.43 1.47 0.41
C SER A 107 16.64 2.29 0.84
N PRO A 108 16.63 2.89 2.05
CA PRO A 108 17.82 3.53 2.62
C PRO A 108 18.92 2.51 2.96
N LEU A 109 18.56 1.25 3.23
CA LEU A 109 19.52 0.17 3.47
C LEU A 109 20.43 -0.04 2.26
N PHE A 110 19.85 -0.04 1.05
CA PHE A 110 20.65 -0.15 -0.17
C PHE A 110 21.29 1.19 -0.55
N ALA A 111 20.64 2.33 -0.28
CA ALA A 111 21.15 3.64 -0.67
C ALA A 111 22.44 4.06 0.05
N ILE A 112 22.67 3.61 1.29
CA ILE A 112 23.77 4.11 2.12
C ILE A 112 25.17 3.74 1.61
N SER A 113 25.31 2.64 0.86
CA SER A 113 26.61 2.18 0.36
C SER A 113 26.76 2.39 -1.15
N PRO A 114 27.91 2.89 -1.63
CA PRO A 114 28.19 3.00 -3.06
C PRO A 114 28.07 1.69 -3.85
N THR A 115 28.27 0.53 -3.19
CA THR A 115 28.18 -0.79 -3.84
C THR A 115 26.75 -1.27 -4.02
N THR A 116 25.81 -0.81 -3.18
CA THR A 116 24.40 -1.23 -3.19
C THR A 116 23.44 -0.14 -3.64
N GLN A 117 23.86 1.13 -3.72
CA GLN A 117 22.98 2.27 -4.03
C GLN A 117 22.21 2.12 -5.34
N LYS A 118 22.79 1.40 -6.32
CA LYS A 118 22.14 1.10 -7.60
C LYS A 118 20.89 0.23 -7.49
N TYR A 119 20.70 -0.44 -6.34
CA TYR A 119 19.52 -1.25 -6.02
C TYR A 119 18.53 -0.51 -5.10
N ALA A 120 18.79 0.75 -4.76
CA ALA A 120 17.98 1.48 -3.79
C ALA A 120 16.58 1.83 -4.28
N TRP A 121 16.34 1.79 -5.60
CA TRP A 121 15.06 2.10 -6.21
C TRP A 121 14.49 0.88 -6.91
N ARG A 122 13.20 0.61 -6.66
CA ARG A 122 12.42 -0.35 -7.44
C ARG A 122 11.63 0.40 -8.50
N THR A 123 11.64 -0.13 -9.72
CA THR A 123 11.10 0.54 -10.92
C THR A 123 10.02 -0.27 -11.63
N GLU A 124 9.53 -1.35 -11.02
CA GLU A 124 8.40 -2.09 -11.57
C GLU A 124 7.13 -1.21 -11.57
N PRO A 125 6.13 -1.47 -12.44
CA PRO A 125 4.93 -0.63 -12.55
C PRO A 125 4.12 -0.47 -11.25
N TYR A 126 4.28 -1.39 -10.30
CA TYR A 126 3.63 -1.34 -8.98
C TYR A 126 4.50 -0.72 -7.87
N ASP A 127 5.74 -0.34 -8.21
CA ASP A 127 6.70 0.33 -7.35
C ASP A 127 6.86 1.81 -7.68
N GLU A 128 6.71 2.17 -8.97
CA GLU A 128 6.76 3.54 -9.49
C GLU A 128 5.56 3.82 -10.41
N PHE A 129 4.64 4.68 -9.95
CA PHE A 129 3.45 5.07 -10.70
C PHE A 129 2.87 6.39 -10.18
N THR A 130 1.86 6.91 -10.87
CA THR A 130 1.14 8.13 -10.50
C THR A 130 -0.36 7.84 -10.44
N PHE A 131 -1.07 8.50 -9.53
CA PHE A 131 -2.53 8.53 -9.51
C PHE A 131 -3.02 9.95 -9.18
N GLU A 132 -4.32 10.18 -9.37
CA GLU A 132 -4.95 11.49 -9.13
C GLU A 132 -6.00 11.42 -8.02
N LEU A 133 -6.05 12.50 -7.23
CA LEU A 133 -7.13 12.87 -6.32
C LEU A 133 -8.10 13.82 -7.05
N ASP A 134 -9.37 13.85 -6.63
CA ASP A 134 -10.40 14.68 -7.27
C ASP A 134 -10.55 16.11 -6.71
#